data_AF-A0A6P1WZ50-F1
#
_entry.id   AF-A0A6P1WZ50-F1
#
_cell.length_a   1.000
_cell.length_b   1.000
_cell.length_c   1.000
_cell.angle_alpha   90.00
_cell.angle_beta   90.00
_cell.angle_gamma   90.00
#
_symmetry.space_group_name_H-M   'P 1'
#
loop_
_entity.id
_entity.type
_entity.pdbx_description
1 polymer ?
#
loop_
_entity_poly.entity_id
_entity_poly.type
_entity_poly.pdbx_seq_one_letter_code
_entity_poly.pdbx_strand_id
1 'polypeptide(L)'
;MTNKIKIQASTNNRYKDRRFNKNNITVHKFKLFMEKIDTFINILHQLISINKNLFSNVYNRVCMLINNDLINFTSKPEYIRNVKELIEASFVNSLESYNSKFENLKLYEEKVLYEVYVTLEKLIDDMKSLYDQKNDCIGKLRGIMMEGLCISIFGTVHDFKDNRFIWDFNAYEEETLIVKNGRQTSDIYFENVDFGLVSEVKCRPRQIDESQVDYVNYLSERISITDKFTPRKIIFHGGTLDDYNSLQIGFKEKLKDFQIYCQNSIDSLIKIL
;
A
#
# COMPACT_ATOMS: atom_id res chain seq x y z
N MET A 1 -7.28 20.31 -30.63
CA MET A 1 -7.86 20.64 -29.30
C MET A 1 -7.40 19.56 -28.35
N THR A 2 -6.81 19.91 -27.21
CA THR A 2 -6.42 18.91 -26.20
C THR A 2 -7.58 18.69 -25.26
N ASN A 3 -8.25 17.55 -25.40
CA ASN A 3 -9.35 17.16 -24.52
C ASN A 3 -8.77 16.93 -23.12
N LYS A 4 -9.35 17.62 -22.12
CA LYS A 4 -8.86 17.56 -20.74
C LYS A 4 -9.27 16.24 -20.10
N ILE A 5 -8.29 15.47 -19.63
CA ILE A 5 -8.55 14.25 -18.88
C ILE A 5 -8.76 14.62 -17.41
N LYS A 6 -9.85 14.12 -16.83
CA LYS A 6 -10.13 14.26 -15.41
C LYS A 6 -10.09 12.89 -14.76
N ILE A 7 -9.18 12.71 -13.81
CA ILE A 7 -9.11 11.48 -13.02
C ILE A 7 -9.85 11.69 -11.71
N GLN A 8 -10.72 10.74 -11.37
CA GLN A 8 -11.51 10.77 -10.15
C GLN A 8 -11.42 9.43 -9.44
N ALA A 9 -11.37 9.51 -8.11
CA ALA A 9 -11.70 8.42 -7.22
C ALA A 9 -12.84 7.52 -7.75
N SER A 10 -12.67 6.20 -7.74
CA SER A 10 -13.85 5.32 -7.78
C SER A 10 -14.77 5.67 -6.60
N THR A 11 -16.07 5.52 -6.79
CA THR A 11 -17.10 5.88 -5.80
C THR A 11 -17.01 5.06 -4.50
N ASN A 12 -16.11 4.07 -4.42
CA ASN A 12 -15.87 3.23 -3.26
C ASN A 12 -14.77 3.82 -2.35
N ASN A 13 -15.16 4.71 -1.44
CA ASN A 13 -14.27 5.13 -0.35
C ASN A 13 -14.18 4.02 0.72
N ARG A 14 -12.99 3.40 0.87
CA ARG A 14 -12.74 2.30 1.82
C ARG A 14 -12.89 2.75 3.28
N TYR A 15 -12.60 4.03 3.55
CA TYR A 15 -12.77 4.74 4.83
C TYR A 15 -14.24 4.96 5.23
N LYS A 16 -15.13 5.15 4.24
CA LYS A 16 -16.57 5.44 4.45
C LYS A 16 -17.46 4.20 4.50
N ASP A 17 -16.85 3.02 4.36
CA ASP A 17 -17.45 1.70 4.53
C ASP A 17 -18.91 1.53 4.06
N ARG A 18 -19.11 1.26 2.78
CA ARG A 18 -20.46 0.91 2.26
C ARG A 18 -20.81 -0.58 2.40
N ARG A 19 -19.89 -1.45 2.88
CA ARG A 19 -20.06 -2.92 2.79
C ARG A 19 -19.86 -3.68 4.10
N PHE A 20 -19.16 -3.18 5.13
CA PHE A 20 -18.95 -4.00 6.33
C PHE A 20 -20.25 -4.22 7.07
N ASN A 21 -21.09 -3.22 7.40
CA ASN A 21 -22.22 -3.52 8.29
C ASN A 21 -23.44 -2.59 8.28
N LYS A 22 -24.54 -3.16 8.79
CA LYS A 22 -25.85 -2.52 9.06
C LYS A 22 -26.00 -2.04 10.51
N ASN A 23 -25.08 -2.37 11.43
CA ASN A 23 -25.18 -2.04 12.86
C ASN A 23 -24.11 -1.02 13.31
N ASN A 24 -24.44 -0.22 14.31
CA ASN A 24 -23.62 0.91 14.76
C ASN A 24 -22.33 0.51 15.49
N ILE A 25 -22.32 -0.63 16.19
CA ILE A 25 -21.15 -1.07 16.98
C ILE A 25 -19.98 -1.41 16.05
N THR A 26 -20.24 -2.14 14.97
CA THR A 26 -19.16 -2.53 14.05
C THR A 26 -18.65 -1.35 13.23
N VAL A 27 -19.52 -0.40 12.89
CA VAL A 27 -19.10 0.88 12.28
C VAL A 27 -18.17 1.65 13.21
N HIS A 28 -18.49 1.71 14.51
CA HIS A 28 -17.64 2.38 15.49
C HIS A 28 -16.28 1.69 15.63
N LYS A 29 -16.25 0.35 15.78
CA LYS A 29 -14.99 -0.42 15.82
C LYS A 29 -14.15 -0.22 14.57
N PHE A 30 -14.78 -0.15 13.39
CA PHE A 30 -14.05 0.10 12.15
C PHE A 30 -13.43 1.50 12.14
N LYS A 31 -14.12 2.52 12.65
CA LYS A 31 -13.54 3.86 12.80
C LYS A 31 -12.31 3.86 13.70
N LEU A 32 -12.35 3.15 14.84
CA LEU A 32 -11.19 3.00 15.72
C LEU A 32 -10.00 2.34 15.00
N PHE A 33 -10.26 1.28 14.24
CA PHE A 33 -9.24 0.65 13.39
C PHE A 33 -8.63 1.66 12.41
N MET A 34 -9.46 2.48 11.75
CA MET A 34 -8.96 3.51 10.82
C MET A 34 -8.15 4.61 11.52
N GLU A 35 -8.51 5.03 12.74
CA GLU A 35 -7.70 5.96 13.55
C GLU A 35 -6.32 5.38 13.91
N LYS A 36 -6.24 4.05 14.09
CA LYS A 36 -4.94 3.37 14.24
C LYS A 36 -4.15 3.32 12.95
N ILE A 37 -4.80 3.20 11.80
CA ILE A 37 -4.12 3.32 10.50
C ILE A 37 -3.54 4.74 10.32
N ASP A 38 -4.28 5.78 10.71
CA ASP A 38 -3.76 7.16 10.69
C ASP A 38 -2.50 7.31 11.54
N THR A 39 -2.55 6.75 12.76
CA THR A 39 -1.41 6.76 13.69
C THR A 39 -0.23 6.01 13.10
N PHE A 40 -0.47 4.84 12.51
CA PHE A 40 0.54 4.00 11.88
C PHE A 40 1.25 4.72 10.72
N ILE A 41 0.50 5.39 9.85
CA ILE A 41 1.04 6.22 8.75
C ILE A 41 1.96 7.31 9.31
N ASN A 42 1.50 8.06 10.32
CA ASN A 42 2.28 9.16 10.89
C ASN A 42 3.59 8.69 11.56
N ILE A 43 3.57 7.56 12.26
CA ILE A 43 4.80 7.02 12.89
C ILE A 43 5.77 6.54 11.81
N LEU A 44 5.27 5.93 10.73
CA LEU A 44 6.09 5.54 9.60
C LEU A 44 6.69 6.77 8.87
N HIS A 45 5.95 7.88 8.75
CA HIS A 45 6.47 9.16 8.26
C HIS A 45 7.58 9.73 9.14
N GLN A 46 7.43 9.61 10.45
CA GLN A 46 8.50 9.99 11.37
C GLN A 46 9.73 9.10 11.13
N LEU A 47 9.54 7.78 11.03
CA LEU A 47 10.63 6.83 10.82
C LEU A 47 11.39 7.10 9.52
N ILE A 48 10.71 7.32 8.39
CA ILE A 48 11.36 7.63 7.10
C ILE A 48 12.12 8.96 7.15
N SER A 49 11.59 9.97 7.85
CA SER A 49 12.23 11.28 7.99
C SER A 49 13.49 11.24 8.84
N ILE A 50 13.50 10.36 9.84
CA ILE A 50 14.58 10.17 10.78
C ILE A 50 15.69 9.32 10.16
N ASN A 51 15.30 8.20 9.54
CA ASN A 51 16.24 7.20 9.07
C ASN A 51 15.64 6.33 7.95
N LYS A 52 15.94 6.71 6.70
CA LYS A 52 15.50 6.02 5.48
C LYS A 52 15.92 4.54 5.44
N ASN A 53 17.11 4.20 5.93
CA ASN A 53 17.62 2.83 5.95
C ASN A 53 16.86 1.96 6.97
N LEU A 54 16.60 2.50 8.16
CA LEU A 54 15.78 1.82 9.17
C LEU A 54 14.34 1.63 8.69
N PHE A 55 13.76 2.66 8.08
CA PHE A 55 12.42 2.59 7.51
C PHE A 55 12.29 1.48 6.46
N SER A 56 13.25 1.35 5.55
CA SER A 56 13.26 0.27 4.55
C SER A 56 13.24 -1.13 5.17
N ASN A 57 14.09 -1.36 6.19
CA ASN A 57 14.10 -2.63 6.92
C ASN A 57 12.74 -2.93 7.55
N VAL A 58 12.12 -1.92 8.17
CA VAL A 58 10.80 -2.04 8.80
C VAL A 58 9.71 -2.27 7.76
N TYR A 59 9.70 -1.51 6.66
CA TYR A 59 8.74 -1.63 5.57
C TYR A 59 8.68 -3.07 5.05
N ASN A 60 9.85 -3.66 4.79
CA ASN A 60 9.95 -5.03 4.28
C ASN A 60 9.36 -6.05 5.24
N ARG A 61 9.65 -5.94 6.53
CA ARG A 61 9.13 -6.87 7.55
C ARG A 61 7.63 -6.71 7.74
N VAL A 62 7.14 -5.48 7.83
CA VAL A 62 5.71 -5.24 8.02
C VAL A 62 4.92 -5.67 6.78
N CYS A 63 5.46 -5.44 5.59
CA CYS A 63 4.89 -5.93 4.34
C CYS A 63 4.77 -7.46 4.32
N MET A 64 5.81 -8.19 4.75
CA MET A 64 5.78 -9.65 4.88
C MET A 64 4.73 -10.11 5.88
N LEU A 65 4.69 -9.49 7.06
CA LEU A 65 3.71 -9.83 8.09
C LEU A 65 2.28 -9.69 7.54
N ILE A 66 1.98 -8.56 6.90
CA ILE A 66 0.65 -8.31 6.33
C ILE A 66 0.33 -9.31 5.21
N ASN A 67 1.27 -9.60 4.31
CA ASN A 67 1.01 -10.39 3.11
C ASN A 67 1.00 -11.91 3.34
N ASN A 68 1.89 -12.41 4.21
CA ASN A 68 2.12 -13.83 4.42
C ASN A 68 1.48 -14.30 5.71
N ASP A 69 1.79 -13.64 6.84
CA ASP A 69 1.37 -14.15 8.14
C ASP A 69 -0.11 -13.92 8.39
N LEU A 70 -0.64 -12.76 8.01
CA LEU A 70 -2.06 -12.43 8.17
C LEU A 70 -2.98 -13.04 7.08
N ILE A 71 -2.45 -13.77 6.08
CA ILE A 71 -3.29 -14.27 4.97
C ILE A 71 -4.39 -15.22 5.44
N ASN A 72 -4.09 -16.03 6.44
CA ASN A 72 -4.99 -17.00 7.04
C ASN A 72 -5.43 -16.55 8.44
N PHE A 73 -5.63 -15.24 8.61
CA PHE A 73 -5.99 -14.68 9.90
C PHE A 73 -7.22 -15.36 10.51
N THR A 74 -7.14 -15.68 11.80
CA THR A 74 -8.28 -16.18 12.59
C THR A 74 -8.32 -15.52 13.96
N SER A 75 -9.50 -15.42 14.57
CA SER A 75 -9.66 -14.91 15.94
C SER A 75 -9.25 -15.91 17.04
N LYS A 76 -8.71 -17.08 16.67
CA LYS A 76 -8.26 -18.10 17.63
C LYS A 76 -7.18 -17.52 18.55
N PRO A 77 -7.29 -17.67 19.88
CA PRO A 77 -6.34 -17.09 20.83
C PRO A 77 -4.88 -17.46 20.54
N GLU A 78 -4.62 -18.72 20.20
CA GLU A 78 -3.29 -19.22 19.85
C GLU A 78 -2.73 -18.53 18.59
N TYR A 79 -3.54 -18.39 17.55
CA TYR A 79 -3.11 -17.70 16.33
C TYR A 79 -2.74 -16.23 16.61
N ILE A 80 -3.56 -15.53 17.40
CA ILE A 80 -3.29 -14.15 17.81
C ILE A 80 -1.99 -14.06 18.60
N ARG A 81 -1.78 -14.96 19.57
CA ARG A 81 -0.53 -15.01 20.34
C ARG A 81 0.67 -15.20 19.41
N ASN A 82 0.60 -16.15 18.49
CA ASN A 82 1.69 -16.43 17.54
C ASN A 82 1.98 -15.20 16.65
N VAL A 83 0.95 -14.48 16.18
CA VAL A 83 1.15 -13.23 15.42
C VAL A 83 1.83 -12.15 16.26
N LYS A 84 1.47 -12.02 17.54
CA LYS A 84 2.13 -11.07 18.46
C LYS A 84 3.60 -11.42 18.69
N GLU A 85 3.91 -12.69 18.92
CA GLU A 85 5.30 -13.19 19.03
C GLU A 85 6.10 -12.91 17.74
N LEU A 86 5.48 -13.04 16.55
CA LEU A 86 6.11 -12.68 15.28
C LEU A 86 6.39 -11.17 15.15
N ILE A 87 5.50 -10.31 15.67
CA ILE A 87 5.69 -8.86 15.70
C ILE A 87 6.87 -8.50 16.62
N GLU A 88 6.91 -9.08 17.82
CA GLU A 88 8.01 -8.87 18.78
C GLU A 88 9.35 -9.33 18.19
N ALA A 89 9.38 -10.51 17.58
CA ALA A 89 10.56 -11.00 16.88
C ALA A 89 10.94 -10.08 15.70
N SER A 90 9.97 -9.53 14.98
CA SER A 90 10.22 -8.60 13.86
C SER A 90 10.83 -7.27 14.33
N PHE A 91 10.46 -6.79 15.52
CA PHE A 91 11.09 -5.64 16.15
C PHE A 91 12.57 -5.91 16.42
N VAL A 92 12.88 -6.99 17.15
CA VAL A 92 14.26 -7.38 17.49
C VAL A 92 15.10 -7.55 16.22
N ASN A 93 14.57 -8.29 15.25
CA ASN A 93 15.27 -8.53 14.00
C ASN A 93 15.50 -7.25 13.17
N SER A 94 14.65 -6.23 13.28
CA SER A 94 14.88 -4.92 12.63
C SER A 94 16.06 -4.20 13.25
N LEU A 95 16.11 -4.20 14.59
CA LEU A 95 17.16 -3.57 15.38
C LEU A 95 18.51 -4.24 15.10
N GLU A 96 18.58 -5.57 15.18
CA GLU A 96 19.81 -6.34 14.90
C GLU A 96 20.26 -6.20 13.44
N SER A 97 19.33 -6.27 12.48
CA SER A 97 19.65 -6.11 11.07
C SER A 97 20.14 -4.70 10.73
N TYR A 98 19.69 -3.68 11.45
CA TYR A 98 20.18 -2.32 11.28
C TYR A 98 21.57 -2.17 11.92
N ASN A 99 21.71 -2.52 13.20
CA ASN A 99 22.96 -2.36 13.97
C ASN A 99 24.12 -3.21 13.41
N SER A 100 23.83 -4.31 12.72
CA SER A 100 24.87 -5.13 12.07
C SER A 100 25.46 -4.50 10.80
N LYS A 101 24.76 -3.54 10.18
CA LYS A 101 25.17 -2.88 8.93
C LYS A 101 25.57 -1.41 9.13
N PHE A 102 25.08 -0.79 10.18
CA PHE A 102 25.22 0.62 10.48
C PHE A 102 25.67 0.82 11.94
N GLU A 103 25.62 2.05 12.43
CA GLU A 103 25.80 2.33 13.84
C GLU A 103 24.59 1.90 14.68
N ASN A 104 24.77 1.78 15.99
CA ASN A 104 23.66 1.54 16.90
C ASN A 104 22.61 2.65 16.78
N LEU A 105 21.33 2.27 16.79
CA LEU A 105 20.23 3.22 16.81
C LEU A 105 20.33 4.19 18.00
N LYS A 106 20.03 5.46 17.73
CA LYS A 106 19.86 6.46 18.78
C LYS A 106 18.56 6.17 19.53
N LEU A 107 18.52 6.52 20.82
CA LEU A 107 17.37 6.25 21.72
C LEU A 107 16.02 6.68 21.12
N TYR A 108 15.98 7.82 20.40
CA TYR A 108 14.75 8.30 19.79
C TYR A 108 14.34 7.47 18.55
N GLU A 109 15.29 6.95 17.77
CA GLU A 109 15.02 6.09 16.60
C GLU A 109 14.46 4.75 17.06
N GLU A 110 15.05 4.17 18.12
CA GLU A 110 14.57 2.95 18.75
C GLU A 110 13.16 3.12 19.34
N LYS A 111 12.88 4.29 19.94
CA LYS A 111 11.53 4.63 20.42
C LYS A 111 10.51 4.68 19.27
N VAL A 112 10.82 5.36 18.16
CA VAL A 112 9.91 5.41 16.99
C VAL A 112 9.73 4.03 16.39
N LEU A 113 10.80 3.23 16.28
CA LEU A 113 10.75 1.83 15.85
C LEU A 113 9.78 1.02 16.72
N TYR A 114 9.91 1.11 18.04
CA TYR A 114 9.02 0.45 18.99
C TYR A 114 7.55 0.89 18.80
N GLU A 115 7.32 2.19 18.61
CA GLU A 115 5.98 2.72 18.35
C GLU A 115 5.33 2.17 17.08
N VAL A 116 6.11 1.88 16.02
CA VAL A 116 5.62 1.20 14.81
C VAL A 116 5.05 -0.18 15.16
N TYR A 117 5.83 -1.01 15.87
CA TYR A 117 5.46 -2.39 16.18
C TYR A 117 4.32 -2.48 17.19
N VAL A 118 4.30 -1.60 18.21
CA VAL A 118 3.17 -1.52 19.15
C VAL A 118 1.88 -1.08 18.45
N THR A 119 1.96 -0.16 17.49
CA THR A 119 0.79 0.26 16.72
C THR A 119 0.30 -0.86 15.81
N LEU A 120 1.21 -1.61 15.21
CA LEU A 120 0.89 -2.79 14.42
C LEU A 120 0.18 -3.87 15.25
N GLU A 121 0.65 -4.15 16.46
CA GLU A 121 0.00 -5.08 17.38
C GLU A 121 -1.44 -4.64 17.71
N LYS A 122 -1.66 -3.36 18.00
CA LYS A 122 -3.00 -2.80 18.26
C LYS A 122 -3.92 -2.94 17.05
N LEU A 123 -3.40 -2.76 15.83
CA LEU A 123 -4.16 -3.01 14.60
C LEU A 123 -4.61 -4.47 14.51
N ILE A 124 -3.77 -5.43 14.90
CA ILE A 124 -4.13 -6.86 14.93
C ILE A 124 -5.25 -7.14 15.94
N ASP A 125 -5.20 -6.53 17.12
CA ASP A 125 -6.25 -6.65 18.13
C ASP A 125 -7.58 -6.06 17.63
N ASP A 126 -7.54 -4.91 16.96
CA ASP A 126 -8.72 -4.29 16.36
C ASP A 126 -9.27 -5.16 15.21
N MET A 127 -8.41 -5.74 14.37
CA MET A 127 -8.80 -6.71 13.33
C MET A 127 -9.53 -7.92 13.93
N LYS A 128 -9.01 -8.49 15.03
CA LYS A 128 -9.68 -9.59 15.74
C LYS A 128 -11.11 -9.19 16.15
N SER A 129 -11.27 -7.98 16.66
CA SER A 129 -12.57 -7.45 17.13
C SER A 129 -13.59 -7.22 16.00
N LEU A 130 -13.11 -7.06 14.76
CA LEU A 130 -13.88 -6.85 13.53
C LEU A 130 -14.14 -8.16 12.78
N TYR A 131 -13.25 -9.15 12.93
CA TYR A 131 -13.31 -10.44 12.24
C TYR A 131 -14.48 -11.31 12.71
N ASP A 132 -14.80 -11.25 14.01
CA ASP A 132 -15.74 -12.16 14.70
C ASP A 132 -17.19 -12.12 14.17
N GLN A 133 -17.48 -11.30 13.14
CA GLN A 133 -18.81 -11.16 12.56
C GLN A 133 -18.91 -11.51 11.06
N LYS A 134 -17.81 -11.56 10.27
CA LYS A 134 -17.84 -11.92 8.82
C LYS A 134 -16.45 -12.32 8.27
N ASN A 135 -16.35 -13.53 7.69
CA ASN A 135 -15.10 -14.06 7.08
C ASN A 135 -14.53 -13.20 5.92
N ASP A 136 -15.38 -12.50 5.16
CA ASP A 136 -14.94 -11.68 4.00
C ASP A 136 -14.20 -10.39 4.40
N CYS A 137 -14.05 -10.12 5.70
CA CYS A 137 -13.56 -8.86 6.22
C CYS A 137 -12.02 -8.72 6.19
N ILE A 138 -11.30 -9.83 6.37
CA ILE A 138 -9.84 -9.83 6.57
C ILE A 138 -9.08 -9.33 5.36
N GLY A 139 -9.46 -9.77 4.15
CA GLY A 139 -8.79 -9.32 2.93
C GLY A 139 -8.83 -7.79 2.80
N LYS A 140 -9.96 -7.18 3.19
CA LYS A 140 -10.13 -5.72 3.17
C LYS A 140 -9.31 -5.04 4.27
N LEU A 141 -9.32 -5.54 5.51
CA LEU A 141 -8.53 -4.96 6.60
C LEU A 141 -7.02 -5.02 6.33
N ARG A 142 -6.53 -6.14 5.79
CA ARG A 142 -5.13 -6.28 5.34
C ARG A 142 -4.80 -5.35 4.19
N GLY A 143 -5.72 -5.21 3.23
CA GLY A 143 -5.60 -4.23 2.15
C GLY A 143 -5.39 -2.82 2.70
N ILE A 144 -6.21 -2.41 3.68
CA ILE A 144 -6.09 -1.12 4.36
C ILE A 144 -4.75 -0.96 5.10
N MET A 145 -4.23 -2.00 5.74
CA MET A 145 -2.90 -1.93 6.38
C MET A 145 -1.78 -1.76 5.34
N MET A 146 -1.84 -2.50 4.24
CA MET A 146 -0.89 -2.37 3.13
C MET A 146 -1.00 -0.98 2.48
N GLU A 147 -2.22 -0.44 2.37
CA GLU A 147 -2.48 0.95 1.94
C GLU A 147 -1.73 1.95 2.82
N GLY A 148 -1.94 1.89 4.15
CA GLY A 148 -1.25 2.77 5.08
C GLY A 148 0.27 2.66 4.98
N LEU A 149 0.79 1.44 4.82
CA LEU A 149 2.21 1.21 4.62
C LEU A 149 2.73 1.87 3.32
N CYS A 150 2.04 1.74 2.19
CA CYS A 150 2.43 2.41 0.94
C CYS A 150 2.33 3.94 1.04
N ILE A 151 1.28 4.46 1.67
CA ILE A 151 1.06 5.90 1.86
C ILE A 151 2.16 6.52 2.72
N SER A 152 2.78 5.73 3.61
CA SER A 152 3.93 6.23 4.38
C SER A 152 5.15 6.60 3.53
N ILE A 153 5.22 6.15 2.28
CA ILE A 153 6.34 6.47 1.38
C ILE A 153 6.13 7.82 0.69
N PHE A 154 4.92 8.08 0.19
CA PHE A 154 4.67 9.22 -0.71
C PHE A 154 3.61 10.20 -0.19
N GLY A 155 2.83 9.81 0.81
CA GLY A 155 1.59 10.50 1.14
C GLY A 155 1.53 11.10 2.52
N THR A 156 0.31 11.47 2.89
CA THR A 156 -0.08 11.85 4.24
C THR A 156 -1.36 11.12 4.64
N VAL A 157 -1.69 11.18 5.93
CA VAL A 157 -3.01 10.75 6.42
C VAL A 157 -4.15 11.50 5.72
N HIS A 158 -3.95 12.79 5.39
CA HIS A 158 -4.97 13.57 4.69
C HIS A 158 -5.24 12.97 3.30
N ASP A 159 -4.19 12.61 2.57
CA ASP A 159 -4.32 11.99 1.26
C ASP A 159 -4.99 10.61 1.34
N PHE A 160 -4.81 9.88 2.44
CA PHE A 160 -5.54 8.63 2.69
C PHE A 160 -7.05 8.86 2.88
N LYS A 161 -7.42 9.83 3.74
CA LYS A 161 -8.82 10.17 4.05
C LYS A 161 -9.58 10.78 2.88
N ASP A 162 -8.91 11.71 2.20
CA ASP A 162 -9.39 12.35 0.98
C ASP A 162 -9.38 11.41 -0.21
N ASN A 163 -8.82 10.21 -0.01
CA ASN A 163 -8.97 9.16 -0.97
C ASN A 163 -8.20 9.65 -2.26
N ARG A 164 -7.05 10.31 -2.04
CA ARG A 164 -6.08 10.69 -3.09
C ARG A 164 -5.12 9.54 -3.38
N PHE A 165 -5.02 8.60 -2.44
CA PHE A 165 -4.43 7.26 -2.58
C PHE A 165 -5.51 6.19 -2.71
N ILE A 166 -6.49 6.40 -3.60
CA ILE A 166 -7.53 5.38 -3.80
C ILE A 166 -7.02 4.29 -4.70
N TRP A 167 -7.30 3.08 -4.30
CA TRP A 167 -7.17 1.95 -5.19
C TRP A 167 -8.44 1.89 -6.01
N ASP A 168 -8.30 1.84 -7.33
CA ASP A 168 -9.32 2.04 -8.37
C ASP A 168 -9.72 3.52 -8.66
N PHE A 169 -9.14 4.13 -9.71
CA PHE A 169 -9.57 5.41 -10.27
C PHE A 169 -10.34 5.26 -11.58
N ASN A 170 -11.34 6.11 -11.78
CA ASN A 170 -12.02 6.28 -13.05
C ASN A 170 -11.43 7.51 -13.78
N ALA A 171 -11.07 7.35 -15.04
CA ALA A 171 -10.64 8.46 -15.89
C ALA A 171 -11.80 8.90 -16.79
N TYR A 172 -11.96 10.21 -16.95
CA TYR A 172 -13.01 10.82 -17.75
C TYR A 172 -12.43 11.77 -18.77
N GLU A 173 -13.03 11.78 -19.96
CA GLU A 173 -12.78 12.76 -21.01
C GLU A 173 -14.11 13.43 -21.31
N GLU A 174 -14.19 14.76 -21.11
CA GLU A 174 -15.43 15.52 -21.35
C GLU A 174 -16.65 14.88 -20.67
N GLU A 175 -16.48 14.49 -19.40
CA GLU A 175 -17.49 13.80 -18.57
C GLU A 175 -17.82 12.36 -18.98
N THR A 176 -17.24 11.85 -20.07
CA THR A 176 -17.40 10.46 -20.51
C THR A 176 -16.35 9.56 -19.86
N LEU A 177 -16.79 8.46 -19.25
CA LEU A 177 -15.90 7.47 -18.64
C LEU A 177 -15.06 6.77 -19.70
N ILE A 178 -13.74 6.77 -19.51
CA ILE A 178 -12.78 6.05 -20.35
C ILE A 178 -12.77 4.57 -19.95
N VAL A 179 -12.95 3.68 -20.93
CA VAL A 179 -12.91 2.23 -20.73
C VAL A 179 -11.93 1.60 -21.71
N LYS A 180 -10.98 0.82 -21.22
CA LYS A 180 -10.02 0.08 -22.07
C LYS A 180 -10.09 -1.41 -21.77
N ASN A 181 -10.34 -2.23 -22.79
CA ASN A 181 -10.42 -3.69 -22.68
C ASN A 181 -11.34 -4.16 -21.54
N GLY A 182 -12.50 -3.49 -21.38
CA GLY A 182 -13.49 -3.80 -20.34
C GLY A 182 -13.13 -3.31 -18.94
N ARG A 183 -11.93 -2.77 -18.71
CA ARG A 183 -11.52 -2.16 -17.44
C ARG A 183 -11.82 -0.67 -17.43
N GLN A 184 -12.28 -0.23 -16.25
CA GLN A 184 -12.63 1.16 -15.92
C GLN A 184 -11.68 1.74 -14.87
N THR A 185 -10.90 0.87 -14.20
CA THR A 185 -10.13 1.24 -13.01
C THR A 185 -8.69 0.74 -13.05
N SER A 186 -7.80 1.57 -12.50
CA SER A 186 -6.44 1.21 -12.08
C SER A 186 -6.11 1.95 -10.81
N ASP A 187 -5.16 1.44 -10.04
CA ASP A 187 -4.54 2.19 -8.95
C ASP A 187 -3.65 3.26 -9.61
N ILE A 188 -3.76 4.53 -9.22
CA ILE A 188 -2.92 5.61 -9.78
C ILE A 188 -2.56 6.53 -8.64
N TYR A 189 -1.28 6.85 -8.50
CA TYR A 189 -0.81 7.74 -7.47
C TYR A 189 -0.56 9.16 -8.02
N PHE A 190 -1.15 10.15 -7.35
CA PHE A 190 -1.02 11.56 -7.72
C PHE A 190 -0.07 12.27 -6.76
N GLU A 191 1.22 12.19 -7.05
CA GLU A 191 2.18 13.12 -6.48
C GLU A 191 2.99 13.78 -7.56
N ASN A 192 3.06 15.10 -7.44
CA ASN A 192 3.91 15.92 -8.26
C ASN A 192 5.35 15.82 -7.75
N VAL A 193 5.98 14.67 -7.93
CA VAL A 193 7.43 14.53 -7.73
C VAL A 193 8.10 14.97 -9.02
N ASP A 194 8.78 16.13 -8.99
CA ASP A 194 9.51 16.69 -10.14
C ASP A 194 8.69 16.79 -11.45
N PHE A 195 7.43 17.24 -11.40
CA PHE A 195 6.53 17.29 -12.57
C PHE A 195 6.18 15.91 -13.18
N GLY A 196 6.33 14.84 -12.39
CA GLY A 196 5.90 13.49 -12.74
C GLY A 196 4.52 13.12 -12.19
N LEU A 197 3.85 12.15 -12.82
CA LEU A 197 2.64 11.51 -12.31
C LEU A 197 2.94 10.03 -12.06
N VAL A 198 2.72 9.50 -10.87
CA VAL A 198 3.10 8.12 -10.55
C VAL A 198 1.91 7.17 -10.77
N SER A 199 1.87 6.43 -11.86
CA SER A 199 0.84 5.39 -12.06
C SER A 199 1.31 4.07 -11.46
N GLU A 200 0.54 3.50 -10.53
CA GLU A 200 0.92 2.30 -9.78
C GLU A 200 0.10 1.06 -10.18
N VAL A 201 0.72 -0.09 -10.46
CA VAL A 201 -0.03 -1.36 -10.52
C VAL A 201 0.26 -2.17 -9.25
N LYS A 202 -0.69 -2.24 -8.31
CA LYS A 202 -0.58 -3.15 -7.17
C LYS A 202 -1.12 -4.50 -7.54
N CYS A 203 -0.22 -5.44 -7.76
CA CYS A 203 -0.62 -6.82 -8.00
C CYS A 203 0.34 -7.77 -7.31
N ARG A 204 -0.23 -8.84 -6.74
CA ARG A 204 0.55 -10.06 -6.56
C ARG A 204 0.95 -10.52 -7.97
N PRO A 205 2.18 -11.01 -8.18
CA PRO A 205 2.65 -11.49 -9.48
C PRO A 205 1.66 -12.42 -10.22
N ARG A 206 0.89 -13.23 -9.49
CA ARG A 206 -0.16 -14.14 -10.02
C ARG A 206 -1.52 -13.48 -10.35
N GLN A 207 -1.69 -12.19 -10.04
CA GLN A 207 -2.94 -11.45 -10.14
C GLN A 207 -2.83 -10.21 -11.03
N ILE A 208 -1.67 -10.01 -11.70
CA ILE A 208 -1.54 -8.96 -12.70
C ILE A 208 -2.44 -9.33 -13.87
N ASP A 209 -3.31 -8.40 -14.23
CA ASP A 209 -4.24 -8.53 -15.35
C ASP A 209 -3.78 -7.63 -16.51
N GLU A 210 -3.66 -8.21 -17.69
CA GLU A 210 -3.23 -7.50 -18.91
C GLU A 210 -4.09 -6.27 -19.18
N SER A 211 -5.39 -6.36 -18.93
CA SER A 211 -6.32 -5.25 -19.17
C SER A 211 -6.08 -4.06 -18.24
N GLN A 212 -5.56 -4.29 -17.03
CA GLN A 212 -5.14 -3.20 -16.11
C GLN A 212 -3.85 -2.54 -16.61
N VAL A 213 -2.89 -3.33 -17.09
CA VAL A 213 -1.64 -2.81 -17.69
C VAL A 213 -1.94 -1.97 -18.92
N ASP A 214 -2.84 -2.44 -19.79
CA ASP A 214 -3.29 -1.71 -20.98
C ASP A 214 -3.96 -0.38 -20.62
N TYR A 215 -4.80 -0.38 -19.58
CA TYR A 215 -5.47 0.84 -19.11
C TYR A 215 -4.46 1.86 -18.55
N VAL A 216 -3.49 1.43 -17.73
CA VAL A 216 -2.43 2.31 -17.20
C VAL A 216 -1.54 2.86 -18.31
N ASN A 217 -1.17 2.04 -19.30
CA ASN A 217 -0.38 2.47 -20.44
C ASN A 217 -1.13 3.52 -21.26
N TYR A 218 -2.40 3.25 -21.57
CA TYR A 218 -3.26 4.18 -22.29
C TYR A 218 -3.40 5.53 -21.55
N LEU A 219 -3.67 5.51 -20.24
CA LEU A 219 -3.81 6.74 -19.46
C LEU A 219 -2.49 7.52 -19.38
N SER A 220 -1.39 6.83 -19.11
CA SER A 220 -0.05 7.45 -19.01
C SER A 220 0.32 8.19 -20.30
N GLU A 221 0.14 7.56 -21.46
CA GLU A 221 0.41 8.18 -22.75
C GLU A 221 -0.43 9.44 -22.97
N ARG A 222 -1.73 9.36 -22.65
CA ARG A 222 -2.63 10.49 -22.86
C ARG A 222 -2.37 11.66 -21.91
N ILE A 223 -2.07 11.38 -20.64
CA ILE A 223 -1.69 12.41 -19.66
C ILE A 223 -0.42 13.13 -20.10
N SER A 224 0.58 12.40 -20.61
CA SER A 224 1.82 12.99 -21.12
C SER A 224 1.55 13.98 -22.26
N ILE A 225 0.61 13.66 -23.15
CA ILE A 225 0.21 14.51 -24.28
C ILE A 225 -0.62 15.71 -23.82
N THR A 226 -1.63 15.50 -22.99
CA THR A 226 -2.61 16.53 -22.62
C THR A 226 -2.08 17.48 -21.54
N ASP A 227 -1.51 16.93 -20.47
CA ASP A 227 -1.16 17.69 -19.26
C ASP A 227 0.35 17.92 -19.11
N LYS A 228 1.17 17.39 -20.03
CA LYS A 228 2.64 17.52 -20.06
C LYS A 228 3.35 16.99 -18.81
N PHE A 229 2.71 16.11 -18.05
CA PHE A 229 3.35 15.39 -16.95
C PHE A 229 4.16 14.22 -17.47
N THR A 230 5.27 13.90 -16.80
CA THR A 230 6.02 12.66 -17.10
C THR A 230 5.44 11.51 -16.27
N PRO A 231 4.71 10.55 -16.87
CA PRO A 231 4.18 9.43 -16.10
C PRO A 231 5.31 8.49 -15.64
N ARG A 232 5.47 8.31 -14.33
CA ARG A 232 6.27 7.25 -13.72
C ARG A 232 5.37 6.03 -13.55
N LYS A 233 5.54 5.02 -14.40
CA LYS A 233 4.82 3.74 -14.29
C LYS A 233 5.55 2.88 -13.27
N ILE A 234 4.96 2.68 -12.12
CA ILE A 234 5.57 1.94 -11.01
C ILE A 234 4.72 0.70 -10.69
N ILE A 235 5.37 -0.39 -10.33
CA ILE A 235 4.72 -1.57 -9.75
C ILE A 235 5.30 -1.76 -8.36
N PHE A 236 4.49 -1.52 -7.33
CA PHE A 236 4.87 -1.92 -5.97
C PHE A 236 4.39 -3.33 -5.73
N HIS A 237 5.27 -4.14 -5.15
CA HIS A 237 4.86 -5.47 -4.79
C HIS A 237 5.48 -5.96 -3.47
N GLY A 238 4.68 -6.75 -2.75
CA GLY A 238 5.06 -7.42 -1.52
C GLY A 238 5.63 -8.83 -1.71
N GLY A 239 6.32 -9.09 -2.82
CA GLY A 239 6.98 -10.37 -3.11
C GLY A 239 8.43 -10.16 -3.59
N THR A 240 9.00 -11.16 -4.28
CA THR A 240 10.35 -11.13 -4.87
C THR A 240 10.39 -10.87 -6.38
N LEU A 241 11.52 -10.37 -6.90
CA LEU A 241 11.77 -10.24 -8.35
C LEU A 241 11.61 -11.60 -9.07
N ASP A 242 11.91 -12.69 -8.37
CA ASP A 242 11.79 -14.05 -8.85
C ASP A 242 10.33 -14.46 -9.04
N ASP A 243 9.38 -13.93 -8.28
CA ASP A 243 7.97 -14.20 -8.51
C ASP A 243 7.49 -13.65 -9.87
N TYR A 244 8.08 -12.55 -10.36
CA TYR A 244 7.81 -11.99 -11.69
C TYR A 244 8.58 -12.70 -12.81
N ASN A 245 9.76 -13.24 -12.49
CA ASN A 245 10.59 -13.96 -13.47
C ASN A 245 10.19 -15.43 -13.62
N SER A 246 9.68 -16.07 -12.55
CA SER A 246 9.26 -17.46 -12.52
C SER A 246 7.83 -17.68 -13.02
N LEU A 247 6.97 -16.67 -12.93
CA LEU A 247 5.66 -16.71 -13.57
C LEU A 247 5.81 -16.35 -15.05
N GLN A 248 5.37 -17.25 -15.93
CA GLN A 248 5.15 -16.93 -17.34
C GLN A 248 3.98 -15.94 -17.47
N ILE A 249 4.25 -14.65 -17.25
CA ILE A 249 3.30 -13.59 -17.55
C ILE A 249 3.27 -13.44 -19.08
N GLY A 250 2.16 -13.85 -19.70
CA GLY A 250 2.01 -13.89 -21.16
C GLY A 250 2.09 -12.54 -21.87
N PHE A 251 2.08 -11.43 -21.12
CA PHE A 251 2.14 -10.05 -21.60
C PHE A 251 3.32 -9.26 -20.99
N LYS A 252 4.40 -9.96 -20.61
CA LYS A 252 5.57 -9.36 -19.92
C LYS A 252 6.18 -8.18 -20.69
N GLU A 253 6.13 -8.20 -22.02
CA GLU A 253 6.60 -7.12 -22.88
C GLU A 253 5.86 -5.79 -22.64
N LYS A 254 4.60 -5.82 -22.19
CA LYS A 254 3.83 -4.62 -21.82
C LYS A 254 4.26 -3.99 -20.50
N LEU A 255 4.99 -4.75 -19.68
CA LEU A 255 5.53 -4.31 -18.39
C LEU A 255 6.92 -3.66 -18.53
N LYS A 256 7.52 -3.64 -19.74
CA LYS A 256 8.90 -3.18 -19.96
C LYS A 256 9.16 -1.73 -19.50
N ASP A 257 8.14 -0.88 -19.58
CA ASP A 257 8.22 0.55 -19.23
C ASP A 257 7.84 0.81 -17.76
N PHE A 258 7.54 -0.25 -17.00
CA PHE A 258 7.25 -0.16 -15.58
C PHE A 258 8.52 -0.36 -14.76
N GLN A 259 8.74 0.54 -13.80
CA GLN A 259 9.72 0.32 -12.74
C GLN A 259 9.09 -0.59 -11.68
N ILE A 260 9.60 -1.82 -11.58
CA ILE A 260 9.12 -2.79 -10.60
C ILE A 260 9.95 -2.62 -9.32
N TYR A 261 9.31 -2.16 -8.24
CA TYR A 261 9.90 -2.17 -6.92
C TYR A 261 9.42 -3.39 -6.15
N CYS A 262 10.31 -4.38 -6.10
CA CYS A 262 10.18 -5.50 -5.18
C CYS A 262 10.54 -5.11 -3.75
N GLN A 263 10.14 -5.97 -2.80
CA GLN A 263 10.52 -5.86 -1.39
C GLN A 263 12.01 -5.51 -1.24
N ASN A 264 12.88 -6.16 -2.02
CA ASN A 264 14.33 -5.98 -1.95
C ASN A 264 14.85 -4.67 -2.56
N SER A 265 13.98 -3.83 -3.12
CA SER A 265 14.35 -2.60 -3.84
C SER A 265 13.69 -1.34 -3.27
N ILE A 266 13.00 -1.45 -2.13
CA ILE A 266 12.38 -0.30 -1.47
C ILE A 266 13.44 0.74 -1.06
N ASP A 267 14.66 0.32 -0.71
CA ASP A 267 15.82 1.19 -0.51
C ASP A 267 16.08 2.10 -1.71
N SER A 268 16.01 1.55 -2.92
CA SER A 268 16.26 2.30 -4.16
C SER A 268 15.15 3.31 -4.44
N LEU A 269 13.92 2.99 -4.05
CA LEU A 269 12.79 3.89 -4.18
C LEU A 269 12.89 5.06 -3.19
N ILE A 270 13.19 4.77 -1.92
CA ILE A 270 13.30 5.78 -0.87
C ILE A 270 14.47 6.75 -1.13
N LYS A 271 15.49 6.33 -1.89
CA LYS A 271 16.59 7.19 -2.36
C LYS A 271 16.19 8.19 -3.45
N ILE A 272 15.08 7.96 -4.14
CA ILE A 272 14.54 8.86 -5.18
C ILE A 272 13.66 9.95 -4.53
N LEU A 273 13.25 9.74 -3.28
CA LEU A 273 12.68 10.74 -2.36
C LEU A 273 13.78 11.47 -1.59
#